data_AF-A0A7Y2L5F2-F1
#
_entry.id   AF-A0A7Y2L5F2-F1
#
_cell.length_a   1.000
_cell.length_b   1.000
_cell.length_c   1.000
_cell.angle_alpha   90.00
_cell.angle_beta   90.00
_cell.angle_gamma   90.00
#
_symmetry.space_group_name_H-M   'P 1'
#
loop_
_entity.id
_entity.type
_entity.pdbx_description
1 polymer ?
#
loop_
_entity_poly.entity_id
_entity_poly.type
_entity_poly.pdbx_seq_one_letter_code
_entity_poly.pdbx_strand_id
1 'polypeptide(L)'
;VFTVEDLMSESDWTHSAYFKAYCGPQNVYHVMGADISTPDGGKLRFRITRPKTSPRFSTAERALCGMFLPHLRRALHLHNLLDRSESMSELYAQAISRLSVATIVLDETGKVLRLNPVAEEILKSADGLKLVGLQSAAH
;
A
#
# COMPACT_ATOMS: atom_id res chain seq x y z
N VAL A 1 12.31 -18.78 -0.54
CA VAL A 1 11.96 -18.77 -1.97
C VAL A 1 11.74 -20.21 -2.41
N PHE A 2 10.57 -20.50 -2.95
CA PHE A 2 10.19 -21.83 -3.41
C PHE A 2 9.69 -21.78 -4.85
N THR A 3 9.74 -22.89 -5.57
CA THR A 3 9.05 -23.09 -6.83
C THR A 3 7.89 -24.08 -6.64
N VAL A 4 7.00 -24.18 -7.62
CA VAL A 4 5.91 -25.18 -7.57
C VAL A 4 6.44 -26.61 -7.50
N GLU A 5 7.63 -26.85 -8.07
CA GLU A 5 8.31 -28.15 -8.07
C GLU A 5 8.84 -28.55 -6.69
N ASP A 6 9.10 -27.57 -5.81
CA ASP A 6 9.45 -27.84 -4.41
C ASP A 6 8.21 -28.32 -3.62
N LEU A 7 6.99 -28.12 -4.14
CA LEU A 7 5.72 -28.37 -3.44
C LEU A 7 4.96 -29.59 -3.96
N MET A 8 5.03 -29.85 -5.27
CA MET A 8 4.30 -30.94 -5.92
C MET A 8 4.94 -31.36 -7.24
N SER A 9 4.58 -32.55 -7.72
CA SER A 9 5.04 -33.04 -9.02
C SER A 9 4.45 -32.21 -10.17
N GLU A 10 5.10 -32.23 -11.34
CA GLU A 10 4.57 -31.56 -12.55
C GLU A 10 3.21 -32.14 -12.97
N SER A 11 3.00 -33.44 -12.77
CA SER A 11 1.71 -34.09 -13.01
C SER A 11 0.63 -33.53 -12.08
N ASP A 12 0.88 -33.49 -10.78
CA ASP A 12 -0.10 -32.97 -9.81
C ASP A 12 -0.41 -31.50 -10.08
N TRP A 13 0.62 -30.70 -10.42
CA TRP A 13 0.47 -29.30 -10.78
C TRP A 13 -0.48 -29.11 -11.95
N THR A 14 -0.18 -29.75 -13.09
CA THR A 14 -0.96 -29.58 -14.34
C THR A 14 -2.35 -30.20 -14.28
N HIS A 15 -2.56 -31.21 -13.43
CA HIS A 15 -3.87 -31.83 -13.24
C HIS A 15 -4.72 -31.14 -12.17
N SER A 16 -4.13 -30.27 -11.33
CA SER A 16 -4.85 -29.55 -10.28
C SER A 16 -6.00 -28.69 -10.82
N ALA A 17 -7.07 -28.58 -10.03
CA ALA A 17 -8.20 -27.72 -10.37
C ALA A 17 -7.78 -26.25 -10.51
N TYR A 18 -6.88 -25.80 -9.64
CA TYR A 18 -6.34 -24.43 -9.68
C TYR A 18 -5.59 -24.14 -10.98
N PHE A 19 -4.72 -25.06 -11.42
CA PHE A 19 -4.01 -24.88 -12.67
C PHE A 19 -4.97 -24.82 -13.86
N LYS A 20 -5.90 -25.76 -13.97
CA LYS A 20 -6.85 -25.83 -15.08
C LYS A 20 -7.77 -24.61 -15.15
N ALA A 21 -8.24 -24.12 -14.00
CA ALA A 21 -9.18 -23.01 -13.93
C ALA A 21 -8.51 -21.64 -14.11
N TYR A 22 -7.30 -21.44 -13.60
CA TYR A 22 -6.70 -20.11 -13.49
C TYR A 22 -5.34 -19.99 -14.19
N CYS A 23 -4.41 -20.91 -13.95
CA CYS A 23 -3.03 -20.75 -14.43
C CYS A 23 -2.85 -21.12 -15.91
N GLY A 24 -3.42 -22.25 -16.33
CA GLY A 24 -3.34 -22.77 -17.69
C GLY A 24 -3.83 -21.77 -18.74
N PRO A 25 -5.03 -21.18 -18.61
CA PRO A 25 -5.54 -20.19 -19.56
C PRO A 25 -4.66 -18.94 -19.71
N GLN A 26 -3.90 -18.59 -18.66
CA GLN A 26 -3.02 -17.43 -18.64
C GLN A 26 -1.55 -17.78 -18.95
N ASN A 27 -1.27 -19.04 -19.32
CA ASN A 27 0.08 -19.54 -19.55
C ASN A 27 1.02 -19.29 -18.36
N VAL A 28 0.49 -19.44 -17.13
CA VAL A 28 1.26 -19.40 -15.89
C VAL A 28 1.70 -20.83 -15.58
N TYR A 29 2.94 -21.18 -15.95
CA TYR A 29 3.42 -22.57 -15.83
C TYR A 29 4.49 -22.74 -14.76
N HIS A 30 5.62 -22.05 -14.93
CA HIS A 30 6.67 -22.03 -13.91
C HIS A 30 6.32 -20.93 -12.92
N VAL A 31 6.20 -21.28 -11.64
CA VAL A 31 5.89 -20.33 -10.57
C VAL A 31 7.00 -20.39 -9.54
N MET A 32 7.63 -19.25 -9.29
CA MET A 32 8.51 -19.00 -8.15
C MET A 32 7.83 -18.06 -7.18
N GLY A 33 7.92 -18.35 -5.89
CA GLY A 33 7.24 -17.60 -4.84
C GLY A 33 8.08 -17.38 -3.60
N ALA A 34 7.73 -16.30 -2.90
CA ALA A 34 8.12 -16.06 -1.53
C ALA A 34 6.94 -15.49 -0.76
N ASP A 35 6.79 -15.93 0.48
CA ASP A 35 5.82 -15.36 1.41
C ASP A 35 6.58 -14.48 2.38
N ILE A 36 6.18 -13.21 2.44
CA ILE A 36 6.81 -12.16 3.23
C ILE A 36 5.87 -11.84 4.38
N SER A 37 6.30 -12.10 5.60
CA SER A 37 5.58 -11.69 6.80
C SER A 37 6.13 -10.36 7.32
N THR A 38 5.24 -9.46 7.72
CA THR A 38 5.58 -8.23 8.42
C THR A 38 5.35 -8.38 9.92
N PRO A 39 6.06 -7.60 10.78
CA PRO A 39 5.94 -7.71 12.23
C PRO A 39 4.53 -7.44 12.79
N ASP A 40 3.74 -6.64 12.08
CA ASP A 40 2.34 -6.31 12.38
C ASP A 40 1.34 -7.38 11.92
N GLY A 41 1.81 -8.55 11.46
CA GLY A 41 0.98 -9.68 11.08
C GLY A 41 0.51 -9.71 9.63
N GLY A 42 0.88 -8.70 8.82
CA GLY A 42 0.65 -8.72 7.38
C GLY A 42 1.40 -9.86 6.67
N LYS A 43 0.74 -10.49 5.69
CA LYS A 43 1.35 -11.51 4.82
C LYS A 43 1.23 -11.08 3.36
N LEU A 44 2.36 -10.79 2.74
CA LEU A 44 2.44 -10.52 1.30
C LEU A 44 2.93 -11.76 0.57
N ARG A 45 2.28 -12.11 -0.53
CA ARG A 45 2.71 -13.19 -1.43
C ARG A 45 3.35 -12.57 -2.66
N PHE A 46 4.66 -12.76 -2.80
CA PHE A 46 5.39 -12.39 -4.00
C PHE A 46 5.48 -13.59 -4.94
N ARG A 47 5.10 -13.41 -6.21
CA ARG A 47 5.10 -14.48 -7.23
C ARG A 47 5.71 -13.96 -8.53
N ILE A 48 6.55 -14.79 -9.14
CA ILE A 48 7.10 -14.57 -10.49
C ILE A 48 6.70 -15.79 -11.31
N THR A 49 6.13 -15.55 -12.48
CA THR A 49 5.57 -16.59 -13.34
C THR A 49 6.18 -16.57 -14.73
N ARG A 50 6.33 -17.74 -15.35
CA ARG A 50 6.77 -17.89 -16.74
C ARG A 50 5.89 -18.90 -17.49
N PRO A 51 5.76 -18.76 -18.82
CA PRO A 51 5.08 -19.74 -19.66
C PRO A 51 5.85 -21.04 -19.76
N LYS A 52 5.16 -22.12 -20.17
CA LYS A 52 5.75 -23.45 -20.31
C LYS A 52 6.94 -23.50 -21.29
N THR A 53 6.94 -22.60 -22.27
CA THR A 53 8.00 -22.49 -23.29
C THR A 53 9.29 -21.86 -22.77
N SER A 54 9.25 -21.22 -21.60
CA SER A 54 10.43 -20.65 -20.96
C SER A 54 11.14 -21.67 -20.07
N PRO A 55 12.44 -21.51 -19.81
CA PRO A 55 13.14 -22.39 -18.88
C PRO A 55 12.62 -22.25 -17.44
N ARG A 56 12.73 -23.33 -16.69
CA ARG A 56 12.52 -23.38 -15.24
C ARG A 56 13.43 -22.36 -14.53
N PHE A 57 13.02 -21.92 -13.35
CA PHE A 57 13.83 -21.02 -12.54
C PHE A 57 15.08 -21.74 -12.04
N SER A 58 16.24 -21.18 -12.35
CA SER A 58 17.54 -21.68 -11.90
C SER A 58 17.79 -21.35 -10.43
N THR A 59 18.74 -22.07 -9.83
CA THR A 59 19.21 -21.79 -8.46
C THR A 59 19.74 -20.36 -8.31
N ALA A 60 20.41 -19.82 -9.34
CA ALA A 60 20.92 -18.46 -9.34
C ALA A 60 19.78 -17.42 -9.30
N GLU A 61 18.71 -17.63 -10.08
CA GLU A 61 17.54 -16.75 -10.08
C GLU A 61 16.78 -16.80 -8.75
N ARG A 62 16.69 -17.99 -8.14
CA ARG A 62 16.12 -18.16 -6.79
C ARG A 62 16.93 -17.40 -5.74
N ALA A 63 18.26 -17.47 -5.82
CA ALA A 63 19.16 -16.76 -4.92
C ALA A 63 19.01 -15.24 -5.08
N LEU A 64 18.98 -14.75 -6.32
CA LEU A 64 18.74 -13.35 -6.63
C LEU A 64 17.39 -12.87 -6.08
N CYS A 65 16.31 -13.63 -6.29
CA CYS A 65 15.02 -13.33 -5.68
C CYS A 65 15.11 -13.23 -4.16
N GLY A 66 15.85 -14.13 -3.53
CA GLY A 66 16.11 -14.14 -2.09
C GLY A 66 16.78 -12.84 -1.60
N MET A 67 17.73 -12.30 -2.37
CA MET A 67 18.41 -11.05 -2.05
C MET A 67 17.46 -9.84 -2.05
N PHE A 68 16.40 -9.84 -2.87
CA PHE A 68 15.42 -8.75 -2.91
C PHE A 68 14.40 -8.79 -1.76
N LEU A 69 14.10 -9.96 -1.19
CA LEU A 69 13.04 -10.10 -0.17
C LEU A 69 13.21 -9.19 1.06
N PRO A 70 14.42 -9.00 1.64
CA PRO A 70 14.61 -8.09 2.76
C PRO A 70 14.24 -6.64 2.43
N HIS A 71 14.51 -6.21 1.20
CA HIS A 71 14.19 -4.85 0.74
C HIS A 71 12.68 -4.68 0.54
N LEU A 72 12.01 -5.65 -0.07
CA LEU A 72 10.55 -5.65 -0.22
C LEU A 72 9.85 -5.65 1.14
N ARG A 73 10.34 -6.45 2.09
CA ARG A 73 9.81 -6.46 3.46
C ARG A 73 9.96 -5.09 4.14
N ARG A 74 11.09 -4.41 3.95
CA ARG A 74 11.31 -3.07 4.51
C ARG A 74 10.38 -2.03 3.87
N ALA A 75 10.24 -2.05 2.54
CA ALA A 75 9.35 -1.15 1.83
C ALA A 75 7.89 -1.32 2.28
N LEU A 76 7.43 -2.57 2.39
CA LEU A 76 6.07 -2.88 2.87
C LEU A 76 5.86 -2.43 4.31
N HIS A 77 6.85 -2.65 5.19
CA HIS A 77 6.77 -2.18 6.57
C HIS A 77 6.65 -0.65 6.66
N LEU A 78 7.43 0.09 5.86
CA LEU A 78 7.33 1.54 5.80
C LEU A 78 5.99 2.01 5.23
N HIS A 79 5.49 1.37 4.17
CA HIS A 79 4.17 1.66 3.61
C HIS A 79 3.07 1.48 4.66
N ASN A 80 3.04 0.34 5.36
CA ASN A 80 2.07 0.10 6.43
C ASN A 80 2.14 1.13 7.56
N LEU A 81 3.35 1.57 7.93
CA LEU A 81 3.54 2.61 8.96
C LEU A 81 2.96 3.96 8.51
N LEU A 82 3.19 4.34 7.25
CA LEU A 82 2.67 5.57 6.67
C LEU A 82 1.14 5.53 6.55
N ASP A 83 0.57 4.45 6.00
CA ASP A 83 -0.88 4.27 5.86
C ASP A 83 -1.59 4.33 7.22
N ARG A 84 -0.98 3.74 8.26
CA ARG A 84 -1.50 3.81 9.63
C ARG A 84 -1.41 5.23 10.20
N SER A 85 -0.33 5.96 9.91
CA SER A 85 -0.18 7.35 10.33
C SER A 85 -1.23 8.26 9.68
N GLU A 86 -1.49 8.08 8.39
CA GLU A 86 -2.56 8.80 7.67
C GLU A 86 -3.94 8.44 8.23
N SER A 87 -4.24 7.15 8.41
CA SER A 87 -5.52 6.69 8.98
C SER A 87 -5.79 7.26 10.37
N MET A 88 -4.77 7.32 11.24
CA MET A 88 -4.90 7.92 12.57
C MET A 88 -5.12 9.43 12.49
N SER A 89 -4.42 10.14 11.60
CA SER A 89 -4.62 11.58 11.36
C SER A 89 -6.04 11.87 10.89
N GLU A 90 -6.58 11.06 9.98
CA GLU A 90 -7.97 11.15 9.52
C GLU A 90 -8.98 10.90 10.64
N LEU A 91 -8.79 9.84 11.44
CA LEU A 91 -9.66 9.57 12.60
C LEU A 91 -9.66 10.72 13.60
N TYR A 92 -8.50 11.31 13.90
CA TYR A 92 -8.43 12.48 14.78
C TYR A 92 -9.13 13.69 14.16
N ALA A 93 -8.92 13.97 12.87
CA ALA A 93 -9.61 15.04 12.17
C ALA A 93 -11.13 14.85 12.20
N GLN A 94 -11.62 13.62 12.04
CA GLN A 94 -13.04 13.29 12.14
C GLN A 94 -13.58 13.43 13.57
N ALA A 95 -12.83 12.98 14.59
CA ALA A 95 -13.24 13.11 16.00
C ALA A 95 -13.32 14.58 16.43
N ILE A 96 -12.33 15.39 16.07
CA ILE A 96 -12.33 16.84 16.27
C ILE A 96 -13.51 17.49 15.54
N SER A 97 -13.79 17.08 14.29
CA SER A 97 -14.94 17.57 13.53
C SER A 97 -16.28 17.21 14.19
N ARG A 98 -16.36 16.07 14.90
CA ARG A 98 -17.56 15.64 15.64
C ARG A 98 -17.76 16.36 16.98
N LEU A 99 -16.72 17.00 17.52
CA LEU A 99 -16.80 17.76 18.77
C LEU A 99 -17.28 19.21 18.57
N SER A 100 -17.67 19.60 17.36
CA SER A 100 -18.04 20.99 17.01
C SER A 100 -16.92 22.01 17.30
N VAL A 101 -15.67 21.57 17.36
CA VAL A 101 -14.50 22.45 17.59
C VAL A 101 -13.89 22.84 16.23
N ALA A 102 -13.83 24.15 15.97
CA ALA A 102 -13.11 24.69 14.83
C ALA A 102 -11.61 24.43 14.97
N THR A 103 -10.98 23.84 13.95
CA THR A 103 -9.53 23.63 13.94
C THR A 103 -8.93 24.27 12.69
N ILE A 104 -7.89 25.08 12.92
CA ILE A 104 -7.12 25.78 11.90
C ILE A 104 -5.65 25.41 12.11
N VAL A 105 -5.01 24.85 11.09
CA VAL A 105 -3.58 24.54 11.10
C VAL A 105 -2.85 25.58 10.26
N LEU A 106 -1.81 26.21 10.80
CA LEU A 106 -1.01 27.24 10.15
C LEU A 106 0.43 26.76 9.91
N ASP A 107 1.08 27.26 8.88
CA ASP A 107 2.54 27.15 8.72
C ASP A 107 3.29 28.20 9.56
N GLU A 108 4.62 28.19 9.50
CA GLU A 108 5.50 29.13 10.22
C GLU A 108 5.29 30.60 9.84
N THR A 109 4.64 30.87 8.70
CA THR A 109 4.31 32.22 8.22
C THR A 109 2.88 32.64 8.58
N GLY A 110 2.12 31.77 9.25
CA GLY A 110 0.72 32.01 9.59
C GLY A 110 -0.26 31.72 8.47
N LYS A 111 0.17 31.04 7.39
CA LYS A 111 -0.72 30.65 6.28
C LYS A 111 -1.48 29.39 6.64
N VAL A 112 -2.76 29.35 6.30
CA VAL A 112 -3.62 28.19 6.55
C VAL A 112 -3.18 27.00 5.70
N LEU A 113 -2.74 25.94 6.37
CA LEU A 113 -2.43 24.64 5.76
C LEU A 113 -3.68 23.76 5.67
N ARG A 114 -4.52 23.78 6.71
CA ARG A 114 -5.76 22.99 6.76
C ARG A 114 -6.85 23.64 7.61
N LEU A 115 -8.09 23.41 7.20
CA LEU A 115 -9.32 23.70 7.95
C LEU A 115 -10.14 22.41 8.07
N ASN A 116 -10.86 22.24 9.18
CA ASN A 116 -11.93 21.26 9.24
C ASN A 116 -13.27 21.89 8.79
N PRO A 117 -14.28 21.09 8.40
CA PRO A 117 -15.56 21.63 7.91
C PRO A 117 -16.24 22.60 8.88
N VAL A 118 -16.07 22.39 10.20
CA VAL A 118 -16.59 23.29 11.24
C VAL A 118 -15.89 24.66 11.19
N ALA A 119 -14.56 24.69 11.03
CA ALA A 119 -13.82 25.95 10.87
C ALA A 119 -14.15 26.65 9.55
N GLU A 120 -14.35 25.91 8.45
CA GLU A 120 -14.81 26.51 7.19
C GLU A 120 -16.16 27.22 7.35
N GLU A 121 -17.11 26.60 8.05
CA GLU A 121 -18.44 27.16 8.26
C GLU A 121 -18.38 28.43 9.13
N ILE A 122 -17.59 28.42 10.20
CA ILE A 122 -17.38 29.58 11.07
C ILE A 122 -16.65 30.72 10.33
N LEU A 123 -15.70 30.40 9.46
CA LEU A 123 -15.00 31.42 8.66
C LEU A 123 -15.91 31.99 7.56
N LYS A 124 -16.84 31.20 7.03
CA LYS A 124 -17.86 31.66 6.07
C LYS A 124 -18.92 32.54 6.70
N SER A 125 -19.33 32.26 7.95
CA SER A 125 -20.32 33.07 8.65
C SER A 125 -19.83 34.49 8.98
N ALA A 126 -18.50 34.70 8.99
CA ALA A 126 -17.83 36.00 9.14
C ALA A 126 -18.24 36.80 10.39
N ASP A 127 -18.74 36.12 11.42
CA ASP A 127 -19.24 36.70 12.67
C ASP A 127 -18.14 36.68 13.75
N GLY A 128 -17.10 37.51 13.55
CA GLY A 128 -16.05 37.79 14.54
C GLY A 128 -14.64 37.25 14.22
N LEU A 129 -14.50 36.26 13.33
CA LEU A 129 -13.22 35.78 12.81
C LEU A 129 -13.16 35.94 11.29
N LYS A 130 -12.14 36.64 10.77
CA LYS A 130 -11.89 36.82 9.33
C LYS A 130 -10.51 36.30 8.97
N LEU A 131 -10.44 35.57 7.85
CA LEU A 131 -9.18 35.20 7.20
C LEU A 131 -8.62 36.45 6.52
N VAL A 132 -7.58 37.05 7.09
CA VAL A 132 -6.91 38.23 6.52
C VAL A 132 -5.56 37.77 5.96
N GLY A 133 -5.55 37.34 4.69
CA GLY A 133 -4.32 36.87 4.03
C GLY A 133 -4.53 35.90 2.87
N LEU A 134 -5.43 36.20 1.93
CA LEU A 134 -5.42 35.57 0.60
C LEU A 134 -4.70 36.52 -0.36
N GLN A 135 -3.38 36.38 -0.54
CA GLN A 135 -2.81 36.81 -1.80
C GLN A 135 -3.19 35.77 -2.85
N SER A 136 -4.33 36.02 -3.50
CA SER A 136 -4.66 35.37 -4.77
C SER A 136 -3.72 35.93 -5.81
N ALA A 137 -2.66 35.20 -6.16
CA ALA A 137 -1.96 35.43 -7.42
C ALA A 137 -2.68 34.62 -8.49
N ALA A 138 -3.68 35.24 -9.11
CA ALA A 138 -4.11 34.89 -10.45
C ALA A 138 -3.27 35.73 -11.42
N HIS A 139 -2.22 35.11 -11.97
CA HIS A 139 -1.73 35.16 -13.35
C HIS A 139 -0.42 34.38 -13.49
#